data_AF-A0A2V8PS74-F1
#
_entry.id   AF-A0A2V8PS74-F1
#
_cell.length_a   1.000
_cell.length_b   1.000
_cell.length_c   1.000
_cell.angle_alpha   90.00
_cell.angle_beta   90.00
_cell.angle_gamma   90.00
#
_symmetry.space_group_name_H-M   'P 1'
#
loop_
_entity.id
_entity.type
_entity.pdbx_description
1 polymer ?
#
loop_
_entity_poly.entity_id
_entity_poly.type
_entity_poly.pdbx_seq_one_letter_code
_entity_poly.pdbx_strand_id
1 'polypeptide(L)'
;MSQTRNSVDDQELAREAANQYLNARGLAFEDARLGLKYMLLRLSLLGLSTEDQKQLRKLARLAFADEDVTPEADRIENRKTVSPLAVAIAGIVTSAPEKKAALLGAVFGAYAGLSAPGSKFTRGIQAAVAGAVTLSTNDFIARQHVEMSHFLKAK
;
A
#
# COMPACT_ATOMS: atom_id res chain seq x y z
N MET A 1 -11.86 5.00 37.09
CA MET A 1 -10.50 5.55 36.89
C MET A 1 -9.65 4.51 36.18
N SER A 2 -9.41 4.69 34.87
CA SER A 2 -8.41 3.94 34.11
C SER A 2 -8.11 4.73 32.83
N GLN A 3 -7.20 5.71 32.95
CA GLN A 3 -6.71 6.52 31.82
C GLN A 3 -5.18 6.42 31.66
N THR A 4 -4.53 5.45 32.31
CA THR A 4 -3.06 5.43 32.41
C THR A 4 -2.39 4.42 31.47
N ARG A 5 -3.13 3.71 30.61
CA ARG A 5 -2.57 2.68 29.70
C ARG A 5 -2.25 3.16 28.28
N ASN A 6 -2.61 4.39 27.87
CA ASN A 6 -2.43 4.83 26.48
C ASN A 6 -1.30 5.85 26.26
N SER A 7 -0.98 6.72 27.22
CA SER A 7 -0.03 7.82 26.95
C SER A 7 1.44 7.38 26.86
N VAL A 8 1.81 6.26 27.47
CA VAL A 8 3.17 5.72 27.43
C VAL A 8 3.42 5.00 26.08
N ASP A 9 2.40 4.32 25.54
CA ASP A 9 2.45 3.61 24.25
C ASP A 9 2.56 4.59 23.07
N ASP A 10 1.78 5.67 23.09
CA ASP A 10 1.80 6.68 22.02
C ASP A 10 3.12 7.46 21.95
N GLN A 11 3.73 7.81 23.10
CA GLN A 11 5.01 8.51 23.12
C GLN A 11 6.18 7.61 22.72
N GLU A 12 6.14 6.33 23.10
CA GLU A 12 7.15 5.36 22.68
C GLU A 12 7.04 5.08 21.18
N LEU A 13 5.82 4.90 20.65
CA LEU A 13 5.56 4.82 19.21
C LEU A 13 6.09 6.05 18.47
N ALA A 14 5.84 7.26 18.99
CA ALA A 14 6.36 8.49 18.38
C ALA A 14 7.89 8.53 18.35
N ARG A 15 8.57 8.06 19.40
CA ARG A 15 10.05 7.97 19.43
C ARG A 15 10.58 6.93 18.46
N GLU A 16 9.87 5.82 18.27
CA GLU A 16 10.27 4.71 17.40
C GLU A 16 9.89 4.93 15.92
N ALA A 17 9.05 5.91 15.61
CA ALA A 17 8.56 6.18 14.26
C ALA A 17 9.69 6.38 13.23
N ALA A 18 10.76 7.08 13.60
CA ALA A 18 11.90 7.30 12.71
C ALA A 18 12.64 5.99 12.37
N ASN A 19 12.84 5.12 13.37
CA ASN A 19 13.44 3.81 13.18
C ASN A 19 12.53 2.90 12.35
N GLN A 20 11.22 2.91 12.60
CA GLN A 20 10.25 2.20 11.78
C GLN A 20 10.29 2.65 10.33
N TYR A 21 10.35 3.96 10.08
CA TYR A 21 10.51 4.49 8.73
C TYR A 21 11.80 4.00 8.07
N LEU A 22 12.95 4.09 8.75
CA LEU A 22 14.24 3.66 8.19
C LEU A 22 14.23 2.16 7.84
N ASN A 23 13.69 1.33 8.72
CA ASN A 23 13.58 -0.11 8.53
C ASN A 23 12.63 -0.45 7.37
N ALA A 24 11.42 0.12 7.40
CA ALA A 24 10.42 -0.09 6.35
C ALA A 24 10.94 0.39 4.99
N ARG A 25 11.58 1.57 4.93
CA ARG A 25 12.16 2.13 3.72
C ARG A 25 13.29 1.26 3.19
N GLY A 26 14.26 0.88 4.02
CA GLY A 26 15.41 0.08 3.58
C GLY A 26 14.95 -1.23 2.92
N LEU A 27 14.12 -1.99 3.65
CA LEU A 27 13.60 -3.25 3.17
C LEU A 27 12.66 -3.08 1.96
N ALA A 28 11.86 -2.01 1.91
CA ALA A 28 10.97 -1.77 0.78
C ALA A 28 11.75 -1.43 -0.50
N PHE A 29 12.84 -0.67 -0.40
CA PHE A 29 13.68 -0.35 -1.55
C PHE A 29 14.43 -1.56 -2.10
N GLU A 30 14.98 -2.40 -1.22
CA GLU A 30 15.66 -3.64 -1.61
C GLU A 30 14.71 -4.59 -2.33
N ASP A 31 13.53 -4.82 -1.76
CA ASP A 31 12.53 -5.71 -2.35
C ASP A 31 11.93 -5.11 -3.63
N ALA A 32 11.67 -3.80 -3.67
CA ALA A 32 11.14 -3.12 -4.86
C ALA A 32 12.11 -3.15 -6.04
N ARG A 33 13.42 -3.12 -5.80
CA ARG A 33 14.44 -3.28 -6.86
C ARG A 33 14.32 -4.63 -7.57
N LEU A 34 13.84 -5.66 -6.86
CA LEU A 34 13.60 -7.00 -7.39
C LEU A 34 12.13 -7.19 -7.88
N GLY A 35 11.36 -6.10 -7.91
CA GLY A 35 9.96 -6.06 -8.33
C GLY A 35 8.98 -6.48 -7.23
N LEU A 36 7.68 -6.37 -7.54
CA LEU A 36 6.59 -6.64 -6.59
C LEU A 36 6.57 -8.07 -6.02
N LYS A 37 7.29 -9.02 -6.63
CA LYS A 37 7.35 -10.41 -6.18
C LYS A 37 7.76 -10.53 -4.71
N TYR A 38 8.83 -9.85 -4.31
CA TYR A 38 9.41 -9.96 -2.97
C TYR A 38 8.61 -9.16 -1.94
N MET A 39 8.12 -7.97 -2.32
CA MET A 39 7.19 -7.19 -1.51
C MET A 39 5.96 -8.02 -1.13
N LEU A 40 5.29 -8.62 -2.11
CA LEU A 40 4.11 -9.46 -1.89
C LEU A 40 4.43 -10.73 -1.10
N LEU A 41 5.63 -11.29 -1.27
CA LEU A 41 6.08 -12.42 -0.46
C LEU A 41 6.19 -12.02 1.02
N ARG A 42 6.77 -10.86 1.34
CA ARG A 42 6.89 -10.40 2.72
C ARG A 42 5.53 -10.07 3.35
N LEU A 43 4.57 -9.64 2.56
CA LEU A 43 3.18 -9.46 2.99
C LEU A 43 2.46 -10.78 3.32
N SER A 44 3.06 -11.96 3.08
CA SER A 44 2.60 -13.21 3.69
C SER A 44 2.60 -13.14 5.22
N LEU A 45 3.48 -12.32 5.80
CA LEU A 45 3.44 -12.01 7.21
C LEU A 45 2.11 -11.35 7.58
N LEU A 46 1.50 -10.53 6.73
CA LEU A 46 0.17 -9.95 6.97
C LEU A 46 -0.98 -10.85 6.49
N GLY A 47 -0.70 -12.12 6.22
CA GLY A 47 -1.70 -13.12 5.87
C GLY A 47 -1.91 -13.36 4.38
N LEU A 48 -1.11 -12.75 3.49
CA LEU A 48 -1.20 -13.07 2.06
C LEU A 48 -0.81 -14.53 1.81
N SER A 49 -1.72 -15.28 1.22
CA SER A 49 -1.46 -16.61 0.67
C SER A 49 -0.67 -16.54 -0.64
N THR A 50 -0.09 -17.66 -1.08
CA THR A 50 0.57 -17.75 -2.39
C THR A 50 -0.38 -17.38 -3.54
N GLU A 51 -1.65 -17.78 -3.44
CA GLU A 51 -2.65 -17.44 -4.47
C GLU A 51 -3.03 -15.96 -4.43
N ASP A 52 -3.10 -15.33 -3.25
CA ASP A 52 -3.22 -13.86 -3.15
C ASP A 52 -2.08 -13.16 -3.86
N GLN A 53 -0.84 -13.59 -3.62
CA GLN A 53 0.33 -13.00 -4.25
C GLN A 53 0.26 -13.12 -5.78
N LYS A 54 -0.21 -14.25 -6.31
CA LYS A 54 -0.37 -14.47 -7.75
C LYS A 54 -1.43 -13.55 -8.35
N GLN A 55 -2.61 -13.45 -7.73
CA GLN A 55 -3.67 -12.58 -8.20
C GLN A 55 -3.30 -11.10 -8.07
N LEU A 56 -2.67 -10.69 -6.97
CA LEU A 56 -2.18 -9.31 -6.80
C LEU A 56 -1.07 -8.95 -7.80
N ARG A 57 -0.20 -9.89 -8.20
CA ARG A 57 0.75 -9.65 -9.32
C ARG A 57 0.03 -9.47 -10.65
N LYS A 58 -1.06 -10.21 -10.88
CA LYS A 58 -1.86 -10.05 -12.10
C LYS A 58 -2.60 -8.72 -12.09
N LEU A 59 -3.23 -8.35 -10.98
CA LEU A 59 -3.83 -7.05 -10.76
C LEU A 59 -2.81 -5.93 -10.98
N ALA A 60 -1.59 -6.11 -10.48
CA ALA A 60 -0.50 -5.18 -10.71
C ALA A 60 -0.17 -5.03 -12.19
N ARG A 61 0.00 -6.15 -12.91
CA ARG A 61 0.28 -6.10 -14.35
C ARG A 61 -0.79 -5.31 -15.12
N LEU A 62 -2.08 -5.52 -14.79
CA LEU A 62 -3.20 -4.79 -15.40
C LEU A 62 -3.13 -3.30 -15.07
N ALA A 63 -2.97 -2.94 -13.79
CA ALA A 63 -2.88 -1.56 -13.34
C ALA A 63 -1.69 -0.80 -13.94
N PHE A 64 -0.57 -1.48 -14.19
CA PHE A 64 0.61 -0.88 -14.83
C PHE A 64 0.48 -0.73 -16.35
N ALA A 65 -0.37 -1.54 -16.97
CA ALA A 65 -0.67 -1.48 -18.40
C ALA A 65 -1.87 -0.56 -18.72
N ASP A 66 -2.42 0.12 -17.70
CA ASP A 66 -3.67 0.88 -17.78
C ASP A 66 -4.84 0.06 -18.37
N GLU A 67 -4.85 -1.25 -18.12
CA GLU A 67 -5.92 -2.18 -18.49
C GLU A 67 -7.02 -2.22 -17.42
N ASP A 68 -8.21 -2.73 -17.79
CA ASP A 68 -9.31 -2.90 -16.84
C ASP A 68 -8.94 -3.92 -15.73
N VAL A 69 -8.92 -3.41 -14.50
CA VAL A 69 -8.60 -4.18 -13.28
C VAL A 69 -9.80 -4.88 -12.69
N THR A 70 -11.02 -4.46 -13.02
CA THR A 70 -12.28 -4.88 -12.40
C THR A 70 -12.45 -6.41 -12.40
N PRO A 71 -12.23 -7.12 -13.54
CA PRO A 71 -12.42 -8.56 -13.56
C PRO A 71 -11.44 -9.34 -12.68
N GLU A 72 -10.25 -8.80 -12.42
CA GLU A 72 -9.30 -9.45 -11.52
C GLU A 72 -9.56 -9.10 -10.06
N ALA A 73 -9.96 -7.86 -9.77
CA ALA A 73 -10.38 -7.45 -8.43
C ALA A 73 -11.61 -8.25 -7.97
N ASP A 74 -12.64 -8.38 -8.80
CA ASP A 74 -13.84 -9.17 -8.49
C ASP A 74 -13.48 -10.63 -8.18
N ARG A 75 -12.52 -11.21 -8.92
CA ARG A 75 -12.03 -12.56 -8.65
C ARG A 75 -11.31 -12.68 -7.31
N ILE A 76 -10.59 -11.66 -6.88
CA ILE A 76 -9.94 -11.63 -5.57
C ILE A 76 -11.01 -11.56 -4.49
N GLU A 77 -11.93 -10.59 -4.59
CA GLU A 77 -12.95 -10.31 -3.57
C GLU A 77 -13.92 -11.47 -3.36
N ASN A 78 -14.30 -12.17 -4.43
CA ASN A 78 -15.27 -13.27 -4.35
C ASN A 78 -14.64 -14.64 -4.03
N ARG A 79 -13.32 -14.73 -3.87
CA ARG A 79 -12.65 -16.01 -3.59
C ARG A 79 -12.77 -16.37 -2.11
N LYS A 80 -13.35 -17.54 -1.79
CA LYS A 80 -13.62 -17.99 -0.41
C LYS A 80 -12.43 -17.95 0.56
N THR A 81 -11.22 -18.14 0.06
CA THR A 81 -9.97 -18.22 0.85
C THR A 81 -9.07 -17.00 0.65
N VAL A 82 -9.62 -15.87 0.22
CA VAL A 82 -8.87 -14.62 0.08
C VAL A 82 -8.49 -14.05 1.44
N SER A 83 -7.28 -13.50 1.55
CA SER A 83 -6.90 -12.79 2.77
C SER A 83 -7.55 -11.40 2.83
N PRO A 84 -7.90 -10.90 4.03
CA PRO A 84 -8.46 -9.55 4.19
C PRO A 84 -7.61 -8.44 3.57
N LEU A 85 -6.28 -8.59 3.61
CA LEU A 85 -5.36 -7.63 2.99
C LEU A 85 -5.46 -7.65 1.45
N ALA A 86 -5.58 -8.82 0.83
CA ALA A 86 -5.75 -8.90 -0.61
C ALA A 86 -7.07 -8.27 -1.08
N VAL A 87 -8.16 -8.49 -0.33
CA VAL A 87 -9.45 -7.81 -0.56
C VAL A 87 -9.29 -6.30 -0.46
N ALA A 88 -8.64 -5.81 0.61
CA ALA A 88 -8.45 -4.37 0.80
C ALA A 88 -7.65 -3.74 -0.36
N ILE A 89 -6.55 -4.38 -0.79
CA ILE A 89 -5.75 -3.87 -1.91
C ILE A 89 -6.56 -3.89 -3.22
N ALA A 90 -7.31 -4.97 -3.49
CA ALA A 90 -8.16 -5.05 -4.67
C ALA A 90 -9.21 -3.93 -4.70
N GLY A 91 -9.95 -3.75 -3.60
CA GLY A 91 -10.99 -2.72 -3.50
C GLY A 91 -10.43 -1.29 -3.63
N ILE A 92 -9.25 -1.02 -3.05
CA ILE A 92 -8.54 0.27 -3.21
C ILE A 92 -8.23 0.53 -4.69
N VAL A 93 -7.65 -0.45 -5.38
CA VAL A 93 -7.25 -0.31 -6.79
C VAL A 93 -8.47 -0.13 -7.69
N THR A 94 -9.53 -0.92 -7.49
CA THR A 94 -10.77 -0.79 -8.26
C THR A 94 -11.44 0.57 -8.06
N SER A 95 -11.36 1.14 -6.86
CA SER A 95 -11.99 2.44 -6.55
C SER A 95 -11.19 3.66 -7.01
N ALA A 96 -9.86 3.54 -7.12
CA ALA A 96 -8.99 4.67 -7.41
C ALA A 96 -9.03 5.10 -8.90
N PRO A 97 -8.93 6.39 -9.24
CA PRO A 97 -8.74 6.81 -10.63
C PRO A 97 -7.38 6.34 -11.17
N GLU A 98 -6.30 6.66 -10.45
CA GLU A 98 -4.93 6.29 -10.79
C GLU A 98 -4.56 4.90 -10.23
N LYS A 99 -4.98 3.85 -10.94
CA LYS A 99 -4.82 2.44 -10.54
C LYS A 99 -3.39 2.08 -10.10
N LYS A 100 -2.40 2.49 -10.90
CA LYS A 100 -0.98 2.24 -10.64
C LYS A 100 -0.50 2.87 -9.33
N ALA A 101 -0.84 4.15 -9.11
CA ALA A 101 -0.43 4.87 -7.90
C ALA A 101 -1.12 4.28 -6.66
N ALA A 102 -2.41 3.99 -6.75
CA ALA A 102 -3.16 3.38 -5.66
C ALA A 102 -2.63 2.00 -5.28
N LEU A 103 -2.35 1.14 -6.27
CA LEU A 103 -1.77 -0.19 -6.03
C LEU A 103 -0.40 -0.09 -5.36
N LEU A 104 0.52 0.69 -5.93
CA LEU A 104 1.86 0.83 -5.39
C LEU A 104 1.80 1.37 -3.96
N GLY A 105 1.02 2.43 -3.75
CA GLY A 105 0.82 3.01 -2.43
C GLY A 105 0.24 2.01 -1.44
N ALA A 106 -0.75 1.21 -1.84
CA ALA A 106 -1.34 0.18 -1.00
C ALA A 106 -0.33 -0.90 -0.59
N VAL A 107 0.48 -1.39 -1.54
CA VAL A 107 1.50 -2.42 -1.26
C VAL A 107 2.60 -1.85 -0.36
N PHE A 108 3.13 -0.67 -0.66
CA PHE A 108 4.18 -0.04 0.15
C PHE A 108 3.67 0.38 1.53
N GLY A 109 2.44 0.85 1.62
CA GLY A 109 1.77 1.15 2.87
C GLY A 109 1.60 -0.09 3.74
N ALA A 110 1.02 -1.16 3.19
CA ALA A 110 0.90 -2.44 3.89
C ALA A 110 2.26 -2.94 4.39
N TYR A 111 3.29 -2.80 3.56
CA TYR A 111 4.65 -3.19 3.88
C TYR A 111 5.22 -2.39 5.05
N ALA A 112 5.02 -1.07 5.10
CA ALA A 112 5.38 -0.24 6.25
C ALA A 112 4.62 -0.67 7.52
N GLY A 113 3.37 -1.12 7.38
CA GLY A 113 2.56 -1.67 8.47
C GLY A 113 3.10 -2.98 9.07
N LEU A 114 4.10 -3.64 8.47
CA LEU A 114 4.76 -4.82 9.07
C LEU A 114 5.38 -4.49 10.43
N SER A 115 6.02 -3.33 10.52
CA SER A 115 6.78 -2.86 11.69
C SER A 115 5.95 -2.06 12.69
N ALA A 116 4.68 -1.76 12.38
CA ALA A 116 3.80 -1.00 13.26
C ALA A 116 3.31 -1.84 14.46
N PRO A 117 3.14 -1.23 15.64
CA PRO A 117 2.50 -1.89 16.78
C PRO A 117 1.01 -2.15 16.55
N GLY A 118 0.39 -2.95 17.42
CA GLY A 118 -1.04 -3.29 17.35
C GLY A 118 -1.38 -4.54 16.53
N SER A 119 -2.66 -4.78 16.29
CA SER A 119 -3.13 -6.00 15.64
C SER A 119 -2.64 -6.10 14.18
N LYS A 120 -2.07 -7.25 13.83
CA LYS A 120 -1.36 -7.50 12.56
C LYS A 120 -2.20 -7.23 11.31
N PHE A 121 -3.46 -7.64 11.32
CA PHE A 121 -4.32 -7.53 10.14
C PHE A 121 -4.83 -6.10 9.95
N THR A 122 -5.32 -5.47 11.02
CA THR A 122 -5.87 -4.11 10.96
C THR A 122 -4.82 -3.08 10.58
N ARG A 123 -3.60 -3.19 11.13
CA ARG A 123 -2.52 -2.25 10.80
C ARG A 123 -2.06 -2.38 9.34
N GLY A 124 -2.03 -3.59 8.79
CA GLY A 124 -1.69 -3.83 7.39
C GLY A 124 -2.68 -3.16 6.44
N ILE A 125 -3.97 -3.31 6.72
CA ILE A 125 -5.05 -2.68 5.94
C ILE A 125 -5.02 -1.16 6.09
N GLN A 126 -4.92 -0.64 7.31
CA GLN A 126 -4.85 0.81 7.55
C GLN A 126 -3.63 1.44 6.89
N ALA A 127 -2.47 0.80 6.97
CA ALA A 127 -1.26 1.27 6.33
C ALA A 127 -1.37 1.20 4.80
N ALA A 128 -2.02 0.16 4.24
CA ALA A 128 -2.33 0.10 2.82
C ALA A 128 -3.19 1.29 2.37
N VAL A 129 -4.25 1.60 3.10
CA VAL A 129 -5.09 2.78 2.82
C VAL A 129 -4.26 4.07 2.86
N ALA A 130 -3.48 4.27 3.92
CA ALA A 130 -2.65 5.46 4.07
C ALA A 130 -1.61 5.61 2.94
N GLY A 131 -0.96 4.52 2.55
CA GLY A 131 0.01 4.52 1.45
C GLY A 131 -0.65 4.78 0.09
N ALA A 132 -1.82 4.19 -0.17
CA ALA A 132 -2.57 4.42 -1.40
C ALA A 132 -3.00 5.88 -1.54
N VAL A 133 -3.54 6.47 -0.47
CA VAL A 133 -3.91 7.90 -0.42
C VAL A 133 -2.68 8.77 -0.68
N THR A 134 -1.56 8.50 0.01
CA THR A 134 -0.32 9.27 -0.12
C THR A 134 0.18 9.27 -1.57
N LEU A 135 0.30 8.09 -2.19
CA LEU A 135 0.89 8.00 -3.51
C LEU A 135 -0.04 8.50 -4.62
N SER A 136 -1.35 8.26 -4.49
CA SER A 136 -2.34 8.81 -5.45
C SER A 136 -2.35 10.35 -5.41
N THR A 137 -2.26 10.93 -4.21
CA THR A 137 -2.19 12.39 -4.03
C THR A 137 -0.88 12.96 -4.58
N ASN A 138 0.25 12.28 -4.36
CA ASN A 138 1.53 12.70 -4.92
C ASN A 138 1.51 12.70 -6.45
N ASP A 139 0.91 11.68 -7.08
CA ASP A 139 0.78 11.60 -8.54
C ASP A 139 -0.05 12.76 -9.09
N PHE A 140 -1.17 13.08 -8.42
CA PHE A 140 -2.00 14.25 -8.75
C PHE A 140 -1.20 15.57 -8.67
N ILE A 141 -0.51 15.81 -7.55
CA ILE A 141 0.30 17.03 -7.35
C ILE A 141 1.42 17.13 -8.40
N ALA A 142 2.10 16.03 -8.69
CA ALA A 142 3.18 16.00 -9.67
C ALA A 142 2.69 16.36 -11.08
N ARG A 143 1.51 15.87 -11.50
CA ARG A 143 0.90 16.21 -12.79
C ARG A 143 0.58 17.70 -12.87
N GLN A 144 -0.02 18.28 -11.81
CA GLN A 144 -0.31 19.72 -11.77
C GLN A 144 0.96 20.58 -11.85
N HIS A 145 2.05 20.16 -11.20
CA HIS A 145 3.31 20.89 -11.23
C HIS A 145 3.93 20.90 -12.64
N VAL A 146 3.83 19.79 -13.38
CA VAL A 146 4.27 19.72 -14.78
C VAL A 146 3.44 20.66 -15.66
N GLU A 147 2.12 20.65 -15.54
CA GLU A 147 1.21 21.53 -16.29
C GLU A 147 1.52 23.02 -16.03
N MET A 148 1.72 23.39 -14.76
CA MET A 148 2.08 24.76 -14.37
C MET A 148 3.43 25.19 -14.97
N SER A 149 4.43 24.30 -14.95
CA SER A 149 5.75 24.59 -15.51
C SER A 149 5.75 24.76 -17.03
N HIS A 150 4.85 24.08 -17.74
CA HIS A 150 4.62 24.29 -19.17
C HIS A 150 3.91 25.61 -19.45
N PHE A 151 2.90 25.98 -18.65
CA PHE A 151 2.19 27.26 -18.78
C PHE A 151 3.12 28.47 -18.59
N LEU A 152 4.06 28.38 -17.65
CA LEU A 152 5.02 29.45 -17.38
C LEU A 152 6.14 29.59 -18.43
N LYS A 153 6.43 28.54 -19.22
CA LYS A 153 7.43 28.56 -20.29
C LYS A 153 6.85 28.93 -21.67
N ALA A 154 5.52 28.93 -21.81
CA ALA A 154 4.83 29.25 -23.06
C ALA A 154 4.43 30.73 -23.19
N LYS A 155 4.79 31.57 -22.21
CA LYS A 155 4.71 33.03 -22.24
C LYS A 155 6.09 33.63 -22.40
#